data_AF-A0A845XA82-F1
#
_entry.id   AF-A0A845XA82-F1
#
_cell.length_a   1.000
_cell.length_b   1.000
_cell.length_c   1.000
_cell.angle_alpha   90.00
_cell.angle_beta   90.00
_cell.angle_gamma   90.00
#
_symmetry.space_group_name_H-M   'P 1'
#
loop_
_entity.id
_entity.type
_entity.pdbx_description
1 polymer ?
#
loop_
_entity_poly.entity_id
_entity_poly.type
_entity_poly.pdbx_seq_one_letter_code
_entity_poly.pdbx_strand_id
1 'polypeptide(L)'
;MAIQRWTDDMLDQLATSVTEMKENISGMQVNISGLQLSITEMRESITEVKDSIEGLRATSQALLQVAMQGQREMEAMKERQDKLEERQAESDERFNVLLEELRFLNRRQDEE
;
A
#
# COMPACT_ATOMS: atom_id res chain seq x y z
N MET A 1 39.95 -69.02 -17.27
CA MET A 1 39.40 -67.89 -16.49
C MET A 1 39.99 -67.97 -15.10
N ALA A 2 40.79 -66.99 -14.68
CA ALA A 2 41.23 -66.92 -13.29
C ALA A 2 40.05 -66.38 -12.46
N ILE A 3 39.53 -67.19 -11.55
CA ILE A 3 38.53 -66.73 -10.57
C ILE A 3 39.28 -65.84 -9.58
N GLN A 4 38.98 -64.55 -9.57
CA GLN A 4 39.57 -63.62 -8.61
C GLN A 4 39.05 -63.98 -7.22
N ARG A 5 39.95 -64.50 -6.38
CA ARG A 5 39.63 -64.86 -5.01
C ARG A 5 39.69 -63.59 -4.17
N TRP A 6 38.56 -63.22 -3.57
CA TRP A 6 38.49 -62.10 -2.64
C TRP A 6 39.37 -62.41 -1.43
N THR A 7 40.25 -61.47 -1.07
CA THR A 7 41.03 -61.52 0.17
C THR A 7 40.25 -60.83 1.28
N ASP A 8 40.60 -61.16 2.53
CA ASP A 8 40.05 -60.52 3.73
C ASP A 8 40.24 -59.00 3.68
N ASP A 9 41.42 -58.54 3.27
CA ASP A 9 41.74 -57.13 3.06
C ASP A 9 40.82 -56.42 2.04
N MET A 10 40.40 -57.10 0.97
CA MET A 10 39.43 -56.53 0.02
C MET A 10 38.03 -56.40 0.64
N LEU A 11 37.64 -57.33 1.52
CA LEU A 11 36.37 -57.27 2.24
C LEU A 11 36.39 -56.15 3.29
N ASP A 12 37.50 -55.95 4.00
CA ASP A 12 37.68 -54.88 4.98
C ASP A 12 37.64 -53.49 4.33
N GLN A 13 38.30 -53.32 3.18
CA GLN A 13 38.25 -52.07 2.41
C GLN A 13 36.82 -51.77 1.92
N LEU A 14 36.10 -52.80 1.44
CA LEU A 14 34.71 -52.65 1.05
C LEU A 14 33.83 -52.27 2.25
N ALA A 15 34.00 -52.92 3.39
CA ALA A 15 33.25 -52.62 4.62
C ALA A 15 33.47 -51.17 5.08
N THR A 16 34.73 -50.70 5.00
CA THR A 16 35.09 -49.30 5.31
C THR A 16 34.38 -48.33 4.36
N SER A 17 34.47 -48.56 3.04
CA SER A 17 33.82 -47.70 2.04
C SER A 17 32.29 -47.66 2.18
N VAL A 18 31.66 -48.79 2.48
CA VAL A 18 30.22 -48.85 2.76
C VAL A 18 29.85 -48.06 4.02
N THR A 19 30.70 -48.09 5.04
CA THR A 19 30.49 -47.32 6.28
C THR A 19 30.59 -45.82 6.01
N GLU A 20 31.63 -45.37 5.31
CA GLU A 20 31.78 -43.97 4.90
C GLU A 20 30.60 -43.49 4.03
N MET A 21 30.15 -44.33 3.09
CA MET A 21 28.98 -44.02 2.27
C MET A 21 27.72 -43.84 3.11
N LYS A 22 27.52 -44.70 4.12
CA LYS A 22 26.39 -44.61 5.06
C LYS A 22 26.43 -43.31 5.87
N GLU A 23 27.61 -42.92 6.34
CA GLU A 23 27.79 -41.64 7.05
C GLU A 23 27.50 -40.44 6.15
N ASN A 24 28.01 -40.45 4.91
CA ASN A 24 27.73 -39.41 3.92
C ASN A 24 26.23 -39.29 3.61
N ILE A 25 25.53 -40.43 3.41
CA ILE A 25 24.08 -40.46 3.21
C ILE A 25 23.35 -39.87 4.42
N SER A 26 23.78 -40.21 5.64
CA SER A 26 23.19 -39.65 6.86
C SER A 26 23.40 -38.14 6.95
N GLY A 27 24.59 -37.64 6.61
CA GLY A 27 24.87 -36.20 6.52
C GLY A 27 24.01 -35.49 5.47
N MET A 28 23.82 -36.11 4.30
CA MET A 28 22.92 -35.58 3.26
C MET A 28 21.46 -35.52 3.75
N GLN A 29 20.98 -36.52 4.49
CA GLN A 29 19.64 -36.52 5.06
C GLN A 29 19.43 -35.34 6.02
N VAL A 30 20.40 -35.07 6.91
CA VAL A 30 20.35 -33.92 7.82
C VAL A 30 20.29 -32.60 7.04
N ASN A 31 21.13 -32.44 6.02
CA ASN A 31 21.13 -31.23 5.19
C ASN A 31 19.80 -31.04 4.45
N ILE A 32 19.23 -32.11 3.89
CA ILE A 32 17.92 -32.06 3.22
C ILE A 32 16.82 -31.63 4.21
N SER A 33 16.82 -32.17 5.43
CA SER A 33 15.87 -31.74 6.46
C SER A 33 16.04 -30.26 6.83
N GLY A 34 17.28 -29.77 6.94
CA GLY A 34 17.55 -28.35 7.17
C GLY A 34 17.04 -27.44 6.04
N LEU A 35 17.22 -27.86 4.78
CA LEU A 35 16.69 -27.14 3.62
C LEU A 35 15.15 -27.14 3.60
N GLN A 36 14.50 -28.24 3.99
CA GLN A 36 13.04 -28.33 4.08
C GLN A 36 12.47 -27.36 5.12
N LEU A 37 13.13 -27.23 6.27
CA LEU A 37 12.75 -26.24 7.29
C LEU A 37 12.88 -24.82 6.76
N SER A 38 14.04 -24.50 6.16
CA SER A 38 14.28 -23.16 5.58
C SER A 38 13.25 -22.80 4.51
N ILE A 39 12.87 -23.75 3.65
CA ILE A 39 11.83 -23.55 2.63
C ILE A 39 10.46 -23.29 3.26
N THR A 40 10.16 -23.95 4.38
CA THR A 40 8.90 -23.73 5.11
C THR A 40 8.85 -22.31 5.70
N GLU A 41 9.91 -21.87 6.37
CA GLU A 41 10.01 -20.52 6.92
C GLU A 41 9.92 -19.43 5.82
N MET A 42 10.57 -19.68 4.67
CA MET A 42 10.45 -18.79 3.51
C MET A 42 9.02 -18.70 2.98
N ARG A 43 8.27 -19.80 2.96
CA ARG A 43 6.86 -19.82 2.52
C ARG A 43 5.96 -19.03 3.48
N GLU A 44 6.20 -19.14 4.78
CA GLU A 44 5.50 -18.35 5.80
C GLU A 44 5.79 -16.86 5.61
N SER A 45 7.06 -16.48 5.48
CA SER A 45 7.47 -15.10 5.23
C SER A 45 6.85 -14.51 3.94
N ILE A 46 6.79 -15.29 2.86
CA ILE A 46 6.12 -14.88 1.61
C ILE A 46 4.62 -14.65 1.82
N THR A 47 3.98 -15.46 2.66
CA THR A 47 2.55 -15.31 2.98
C THR A 47 2.32 -14.01 3.74
N GLU A 48 3.13 -13.70 4.75
CA GLU A 48 3.04 -12.44 5.51
C GLU A 48 3.27 -11.19 4.62
N VAL A 49 4.23 -11.27 3.70
CA VAL A 49 4.47 -10.20 2.73
C VAL A 49 3.26 -10.02 1.81
N LYS A 50 2.63 -11.10 1.36
CA LYS A 50 1.43 -11.04 0.53
C LYS A 50 0.28 -10.35 1.28
N ASP A 51 0.03 -10.73 2.53
CA ASP A 51 -1.03 -10.13 3.34
C ASP A 51 -0.76 -8.62 3.58
N SER A 52 0.51 -8.26 3.80
CA SER A 52 0.92 -6.85 3.92
C SER A 52 0.66 -6.05 2.64
N ILE A 53 0.94 -6.62 1.47
CA ILE A 53 0.66 -5.99 0.17
C ILE A 53 -0.86 -5.81 -0.03
N GLU A 54 -1.67 -6.80 0.34
CA GLU A 54 -3.13 -6.70 0.29
C GLU A 54 -3.64 -5.57 1.20
N GLY A 55 -3.10 -5.45 2.41
CA GLY A 55 -3.38 -4.34 3.32
C GLY A 55 -3.03 -2.97 2.74
N LEU A 56 -1.82 -2.82 2.19
CA LEU A 56 -1.39 -1.58 1.54
C LEU A 56 -2.28 -1.19 0.34
N ARG A 57 -2.72 -2.18 -0.44
CA ARG A 57 -3.64 -1.96 -1.56
C ARG A 57 -4.99 -1.43 -1.08
N ALA A 58 -5.54 -1.97 0.00
CA ALA A 58 -6.79 -1.50 0.60
C ALA A 58 -6.64 -0.05 1.11
N THR A 59 -5.55 0.26 1.83
CA THR A 59 -5.28 1.63 2.30
C THR A 59 -5.14 2.62 1.14
N SER A 60 -4.44 2.25 0.06
CA SER A 60 -4.29 3.08 -1.13
C SER A 60 -5.64 3.40 -1.79
N GLN A 61 -6.53 2.41 -1.91
CA GLN A 61 -7.89 2.61 -2.43
C GLN A 61 -8.71 3.55 -1.54
N ALA A 62 -8.62 3.41 -0.20
CA ALA A 62 -9.30 4.30 0.73
C ALA A 62 -8.79 5.75 0.61
N LEU A 63 -7.47 5.95 0.51
CA LEU A 63 -6.89 7.28 0.32
C LEU A 63 -7.32 7.93 -1.00
N LEU A 64 -7.40 7.16 -2.09
CA LEU A 64 -7.94 7.65 -3.36
C LEU A 64 -9.40 8.10 -3.23
N GLN A 65 -10.21 7.34 -2.49
CA GLN A 65 -11.60 7.73 -2.24
C GLN A 65 -11.71 9.02 -1.44
N VAL A 66 -10.89 9.17 -0.39
CA VAL A 66 -10.82 10.40 0.42
C VAL A 66 -10.36 11.59 -0.43
N ALA A 67 -9.36 11.41 -1.29
CA ALA A 67 -8.89 12.47 -2.18
C ALA A 67 -9.98 12.92 -3.17
N MET A 68 -10.70 11.98 -3.78
CA MET A 68 -11.83 12.29 -4.66
C MET A 68 -12.96 13.01 -3.92
N GLN A 69 -13.25 12.61 -2.68
CA GLN A 69 -14.25 13.29 -1.85
C GLN A 69 -13.80 14.72 -1.51
N GLY A 70 -12.55 14.88 -1.07
CA GLY A 70 -11.99 16.20 -0.76
C GLY A 70 -12.01 17.15 -1.95
N GLN A 71 -11.76 16.64 -3.17
CA GLN A 71 -11.87 17.44 -4.39
C GLN A 71 -13.30 17.92 -4.63
N ARG A 72 -14.30 17.04 -4.50
CA ARG A 72 -15.72 17.43 -4.64
C ARG A 72 -16.16 18.44 -3.60
N GLU A 73 -15.70 18.27 -2.35
CA GLU A 73 -16.00 19.21 -1.26
C GLU A 73 -15.38 20.58 -1.53
N MET A 74 -14.16 20.64 -2.06
CA MET A 74 -13.50 21.88 -2.45
C MET A 74 -14.23 22.57 -3.61
N GLU A 75 -14.64 21.83 -4.63
CA GLU A 75 -15.44 22.36 -5.74
C GLU A 75 -16.78 22.94 -5.24
N ALA A 76 -17.49 22.21 -4.38
CA ALA A 76 -18.74 22.68 -3.78
C ALA A 76 -18.53 23.91 -2.87
N MET A 77 -17.41 23.97 -2.14
CA MET A 77 -17.06 25.14 -1.33
C MET A 77 -16.79 26.36 -2.19
N LYS A 78 -16.07 26.18 -3.31
CA LYS A 78 -15.79 27.25 -4.26
C LYS A 78 -17.07 27.80 -4.88
N GLU A 79 -17.98 26.93 -5.31
CA GLU A 79 -19.28 27.34 -5.85
C GLU A 79 -20.11 28.11 -4.80
N ARG A 80 -20.06 27.71 -3.53
CA ARG A 80 -20.71 28.45 -2.44
C ARG A 80 -20.07 29.81 -2.22
N GLN A 81 -18.75 29.92 -2.33
CA GLN A 81 -18.05 31.19 -2.21
C GLN A 81 -18.42 32.15 -3.34
N ASP A 82 -18.39 31.67 -4.59
CA ASP A 82 -18.75 32.46 -5.77
C ASP A 82 -20.19 33.02 -5.62
N LYS A 83 -21.13 32.18 -5.17
CA LYS A 83 -22.52 32.60 -4.89
C LYS A 83 -22.64 33.62 -3.76
N LEU A 84 -21.78 33.56 -2.75
CA LEU A 84 -21.78 34.55 -1.66
C LEU A 84 -21.23 35.89 -2.14
N GLU A 85 -20.18 35.87 -2.96
CA GLU A 85 -19.60 37.07 -3.57
C GLU A 85 -20.62 37.75 -4.51
N GLU A 86 -21.34 36.99 -5.34
CA GLU A 86 -22.45 37.51 -6.16
C GLU A 86 -23.53 38.18 -5.31
N ARG A 87 -23.98 37.50 -4.24
CA ARG A 87 -25.00 38.06 -3.34
C ARG A 87 -24.52 39.31 -2.60
N GLN A 88 -23.23 39.39 -2.26
CA GLN A 88 -22.64 40.59 -1.68
C GLN A 88 -22.62 41.73 -2.69
N ALA A 89 -22.18 41.48 -3.92
CA ALA A 89 -22.18 42.49 -4.99
C ALA A 89 -23.60 43.01 -5.28
N GLU A 90 -24.59 42.13 -5.39
CA GLU A 90 -26.00 42.54 -5.54
C GLU A 90 -26.50 43.38 -4.36
N SER A 91 -26.10 43.02 -3.14
CA SER A 91 -26.47 43.76 -1.93
C SER A 91 -25.84 45.16 -1.92
N ASP A 92 -24.57 45.27 -2.31
CA ASP A 92 -23.84 46.54 -2.40
C ASP A 92 -24.44 47.46 -3.47
N GLU A 93 -24.84 46.89 -4.62
CA GLU A 93 -25.53 47.64 -5.67
C GLU A 93 -26.89 48.17 -5.19
N ARG A 94 -27.70 47.33 -4.54
CA ARG A 94 -28.98 47.76 -3.96
C ARG A 94 -28.78 48.85 -2.90
N PHE A 95 -27.75 48.73 -2.07
CA PHE A 95 -27.43 49.75 -1.07
C PHE A 95 -27.02 51.08 -1.70
N ASN A 96 -26.22 51.04 -2.77
CA ASN A 96 -25.84 52.24 -3.52
C ASN A 96 -27.05 52.95 -4.14
N VAL A 97 -27.98 52.21 -4.75
CA VAL A 97 -29.22 52.78 -5.28
C VAL A 97 -30.04 53.46 -4.18
N LEU A 98 -30.23 52.81 -3.03
CA LEU A 98 -30.95 53.40 -1.89
C LEU A 98 -30.27 54.68 -1.37
N LEU A 99 -28.93 54.71 -1.34
CA LEU A 99 -28.19 55.92 -0.96
C LEU A 99 -28.40 57.07 -1.96
N GLU A 100 -28.47 56.77 -3.26
CA GLU A 100 -28.78 57.78 -4.28
C GLU A 100 -30.21 58.32 -4.13
N GLU A 101 -31.19 57.45 -3.88
CA GLU A 101 -32.57 57.86 -3.61
C GLU A 101 -32.66 58.76 -2.36
N LEU A 102 -31.99 58.40 -1.27
CA LEU A 102 -31.94 59.22 -0.06
C LEU A 102 -31.30 60.60 -0.32
N ARG A 103 -30.19 60.64 -1.08
CA ARG A 103 -29.55 61.92 -1.47
C ARG A 103 -30.47 62.77 -2.33
N PHE A 104 -31.26 62.16 -3.21
CA PHE A 104 -32.23 62.86 -4.03
C PHE A 104 -33.39 63.43 -3.20
N LEU A 105 -33.94 62.64 -2.26
CA LEU A 105 -35.00 63.10 -1.36
C LEU A 105 -34.56 64.26 -0.48
N ASN A 106 -33.36 64.20 0.10
CA ASN A 106 -32.82 65.30 0.92
C ASN A 106 -32.68 66.59 0.09
N ARG A 107 -32.15 66.53 -1.14
CA ARG A 107 -32.06 67.71 -2.00
C ARG A 107 -33.42 68.32 -2.32
N ARG A 108 -34.43 67.48 -2.55
CA ARG A 108 -35.80 67.97 -2.82
C ARG A 108 -36.43 68.61 -1.59
N GLN A 109 -36.14 68.12 -0.38
CA GLN A 109 -36.60 68.76 0.87
C GLN A 109 -35.90 70.10 1.15
N ASP A 110 -34.65 70.27 0.74
CA ASP A 110 -33.94 71.55 0.89
C ASP A 110 -34.43 72.63 -0.10
N GLU A 111 -35.17 72.24 -1.14
CA GLU A 111 -35.69 73.13 -2.20
C GLU A 111 -37.17 73.57 -2.01
N GLU A 112 -37.90 72.97 -1.06
CA GLU A 112 -39.29 73.32 -0.68
C GLU A 112 -39.35 74.19 0.59
#